data_AF-A0A640Y7Y5-F1
#
_entry.id   AF-A0A640Y7Y5-F1
#
_cell.length_a   1.000
_cell.length_b   1.000
_cell.length_c   1.000
_cell.angle_alpha   90.00
_cell.angle_beta   90.00
_cell.angle_gamma   90.00
#
_symmetry.space_group_name_H-M   'P 1'
#
loop_
_entity.id
_entity.type
_entity.pdbx_description
1 polymer ?
#
loop_
_entity_poly.entity_id
_entity_poly.type
_entity_poly.pdbx_seq_one_letter_code
_entity_poly.pdbx_strand_id
1 'polypeptide(L)' 'MLTIDPWEHDRSVVAAGSGSLLRDRLRFELRRPLALLPGADRLARALVGAIFRHRHRRLAKLYGRPTERSEHE' A
#
# COMPACT_ATOMS: atom_id res chain seq x y z
N MET A 1 -1.19 21.86 -3.12
CA MET A 1 -2.16 20.92 -2.53
C MET A 1 -2.36 19.77 -3.49
N LEU A 2 -1.95 18.55 -3.12
CA LEU A 2 -2.05 17.38 -4.00
C LEU A 2 -3.52 16.97 -4.14
N THR A 3 -3.97 16.95 -5.38
CA THR A 3 -5.34 16.91 -5.92
C THR A 3 -5.98 15.52 -5.80
N ILE A 4 -5.85 14.89 -4.63
CA ILE A 4 -6.31 13.53 -4.36
C ILE A 4 -7.24 13.57 -3.15
N ASP A 5 -8.54 13.48 -3.40
CA ASP A 5 -9.57 13.67 -2.39
C ASP A 5 -10.79 12.80 -2.76
N PRO A 6 -11.28 11.92 -1.87
CA PRO A 6 -10.72 11.58 -0.57
C PRO A 6 -9.53 10.60 -0.70
N TRP A 7 -8.43 10.91 -0.01
CA TRP A 7 -7.36 9.93 0.25
C TRP A 7 -7.67 9.22 1.57
N GLU A 8 -8.21 8.01 1.48
CA GLU A 8 -8.44 7.16 2.64
C GLU A 8 -7.34 6.12 2.71
N HIS A 9 -6.57 6.14 3.79
CA HIS A 9 -5.58 5.11 4.09
C HIS A 9 -6.01 4.36 5.35
N ASP A 10 -6.48 3.13 5.17
CA ASP A 10 -6.74 2.19 6.25
C ASP A 10 -5.53 1.27 6.44
N ARG A 11 -5.18 1.04 7.70
CA ARG A 11 -4.12 0.13 8.09
C ARG A 11 -4.65 -0.83 9.14
N SER A 12 -4.60 -2.11 8.81
CA SER A 12 -4.81 -3.19 9.78
C SER A 12 -3.48 -3.87 10.09
N VAL A 13 -3.27 -4.13 11.37
CA VAL A 13 -2.14 -4.93 11.87
C VAL A 13 -2.73 -6.04 12.72
N VAL A 14 -2.49 -7.28 12.31
CA VAL A 14 -2.99 -8.46 13.00
C VAL A 14 -1.78 -9.29 13.45
N ALA A 15 -1.81 -9.79 14.68
CA ALA A 15 -0.78 -10.71 15.15
C ALA A 15 -0.78 -11.99 14.30
N ALA A 16 0.40 -12.45 13.88
CA ALA A 16 0.57 -13.62 13.02
C ALA A 16 1.81 -14.41 13.45
N GLY A 17 1.60 -15.45 14.26
CA GLY A 17 2.68 -16.28 14.80
C GLY A 17 3.68 -15.46 15.64
N SER A 18 4.96 -15.50 15.26
CA SER A 18 6.03 -14.72 15.89
C SER A 18 6.18 -13.30 15.33
N GLY A 19 5.27 -12.86 14.46
CA GLY A 19 5.30 -11.54 13.84
C GLY A 19 3.89 -10.94 13.70
N SER A 20 3.77 -9.99 12.78
CA SER A 20 2.51 -9.31 12.50
C SER A 20 2.25 -9.23 10.99
N LEU A 21 1.01 -9.47 10.59
CA LEU A 21 0.53 -9.19 9.24
C LEU A 21 0.06 -7.74 9.19
N LEU A 22 0.74 -6.92 8.39
CA LEU A 22 0.36 -5.54 8.13
C LEU A 22 -0.28 -5.44 6.75
N ARG A 23 -1.51 -4.92 6.70
CA ARG A 23 -2.24 -4.67 5.45
C ARG A 23 -2.60 -3.20 5.37
N ASP A 24 -2.12 -2.54 4.32
CA ASP A 24 -2.48 -1.16 3.98
C ASP A 24 -3.52 -1.20 2.84
N ARG A 25 -4.70 -0.65 3.09
CA ARG A 25 -5.74 -0.43 2.08
C ARG A 25 -5.82 1.06 1.77
N LEU A 26 -5.68 1.40 0.51
CA LEU A 26 -5.79 2.78 0.05
C LEU A 26 -6.96 2.94 -0.90
N ARG A 27 -7.74 3.98 -0.65
CA ARG A 27 -8.74 4.49 -1.58
C ARG A 27 -8.37 5.92 -1.91
N PHE A 28 -8.35 6.23 -3.20
CA PHE A 28 -8.05 7.56 -3.65
C PHE A 28 -8.74 7.84 -4.98
N GLU A 29 -9.12 9.10 -5.18
CA GLU A 29 -9.70 9.59 -6.43
C GLU A 29 -8.84 10.70 -7.00
N LEU A 30 -8.52 10.61 -8.29
CA LEU A 30 -7.90 11.70 -9.02
C LEU A 30 -8.96 12.78 -9.28
N ARG A 31 -8.73 14.01 -8.82
CA ARG A 31 -9.65 15.10 -9.18
C ARG A 31 -9.34 15.62 -10.58
N ARG A 32 -10.33 16.23 -11.22
CA ARG A 32 -10.17 16.94 -12.49
C ARG A 32 -9.29 18.19 -12.31
N PRO A 33 -8.50 18.60 -13.32
CA PRO A 33 -8.45 18.05 -14.68
C PRO A 33 -7.55 16.81 -14.84
N LEU A 34 -6.79 16.42 -13.82
CA LEU A 34 -5.82 15.32 -13.91
C LEU A 34 -6.46 13.97 -14.28
N ALA A 35 -7.69 13.73 -13.81
CA ALA A 35 -8.50 12.58 -14.19
C ALA A 35 -8.87 12.50 -15.68
N LEU A 36 -8.77 13.60 -16.43
CA LEU A 36 -9.06 13.65 -17.87
C LEU A 36 -7.85 13.23 -18.73
N LEU A 37 -6.66 13.16 -18.14
CA LEU A 37 -5.47 12.74 -18.86
C LEU A 37 -5.49 11.22 -19.10
N PRO A 38 -5.33 10.75 -20.35
CA PRO A 38 -5.35 9.32 -20.65
C PRO A 38 -4.21 8.62 -19.90
N GLY A 39 -4.56 7.62 -19.08
CA GLY A 39 -3.60 6.82 -18.31
C GLY A 39 -3.14 7.41 -16.97
N ALA A 40 -3.64 8.59 -16.57
CA ALA A 40 -3.29 9.19 -15.28
C ALA A 40 -3.69 8.32 -14.08
N ASP A 41 -4.78 7.56 -14.20
CA ASP A 41 -5.24 6.59 -13.21
C ASP A 41 -4.26 5.42 -13.01
N ARG A 42 -3.72 4.88 -14.10
CA ARG A 42 -2.71 3.82 -14.06
C ARG A 42 -1.40 4.34 -13.49
N LEU A 43 -0.97 5.53 -13.92
CA LEU A 43 0.23 6.17 -13.39
C LEU A 43 0.11 6.45 -11.89
N ALA A 44 -1.01 7.00 -11.44
CA ALA A 44 -1.24 7.26 -10.02
C ALA A 44 -1.22 5.95 -9.21
N ARG A 45 -1.90 4.90 -9.69
CA ARG A 45 -1.84 3.57 -9.03
C ARG A 45 -0.43 3.00 -8.97
N ALA A 46 0.36 3.16 -10.03
CA ALA A 46 1.75 2.70 -10.07
C ALA A 46 2.63 3.48 -9.07
N LEU A 47 2.49 4.80 -9.03
CA LEU A 47 3.24 5.67 -8.11
C LEU A 47 2.88 5.37 -6.64
N VAL A 48 1.58 5.32 -6.33
CA VAL A 48 1.11 4.96 -4.98
C VAL A 48 1.59 3.56 -4.60
N GLY A 49 1.46 2.58 -5.50
CA GLY A 49 1.95 1.23 -5.28
C GLY A 49 3.46 1.17 -5.04
N ALA A 50 4.25 1.98 -5.75
CA ALA A 50 5.70 2.05 -5.56
C ALA A 50 6.08 2.63 -4.18
N ILE A 51 5.40 3.69 -3.73
CA ILE A 51 5.61 4.31 -2.41
C ILE A 51 5.31 3.30 -1.30
N PHE A 52 4.18 2.62 -1.36
CA PHE A 52 3.80 1.64 -0.33
C PHE A 52 4.68 0.41 -0.36
N ARG A 53 5.08 -0.07 -1.54
CA ARG A 53 6.07 -1.14 -1.68
C ARG A 53 7.40 -0.75 -1.06
N HIS A 54 7.87 0.48 -1.28
CA HIS A 54 9.09 0.98 -0.64
C HIS A 54 8.95 1.01 0.89
N ARG A 55 7.83 1.51 1.40
CA ARG A 55 7.54 1.54 2.84
C ARG A 55 7.51 0.14 3.45
N HIS A 56 6.85 -0.82 2.80
CA HIS A 56 6.81 -2.23 3.23
C HIS A 56 8.19 -2.88 3.20
N ARG A 57 9.00 -2.60 2.16
CA ARG A 57 10.40 -3.07 2.12
C ARG A 57 11.21 -2.53 3.29
N ARG A 58 11.04 -1.26 3.66
CA ARG A 58 11.72 -0.67 4.81
C ARG A 58 11.26 -1.30 6.13
N LEU A 59 9.96 -1.54 6.29
CA LEU A 59 9.43 -2.24 7.46
C LEU A 59 10.00 -3.67 7.55
N ALA A 60 10.01 -4.40 6.43
CA ALA A 60 10.59 -5.73 6.38
C ALA A 60 12.11 -5.73 6.67
N LYS A 61 12.82 -4.64 6.33
CA LYS A 61 14.24 -4.49 6.68
C LYS A 61 14.45 -4.26 8.19
N LEU A 62 13.53 -3.54 8.85
CA LEU A 62 13.63 -3.21 10.27
C LEU A 62 13.14 -4.34 11.18
N TYR A 63 12.08 -5.04 10.77
CA TYR A 63 11.40 -6.04 11.60
C TYR A 63 11.52 -7.48 11.08
N GLY A 64 12.22 -7.69 9.96
CA GLY A 64 12.27 -8.97 9.26
C GLY A 64 11.11 -9.13 8.26
N ARG A 65 11.28 -10.02 7.28
CA ARG A 65 10.16 -10.42 6.40
C ARG A 65 9.25 -11.39 7.17
N PRO A 66 7.94 -11.36 6.89
CA PRO A 66 7.06 -12.42 7.37
C PRO A 66 7.67 -13.75 6.95
N THR A 67 7.96 -14.59 7.95
CA THR A 67 8.28 -15.98 7.68
C THR A 67 6.94 -16.60 7.28
N GLU A 68 6.74 -16.80 5.99
CA GLU A 68 5.65 -17.65 5.51
C GLU A 68 5.86 -18.99 6.21
N ARG A 69 5.00 -19.28 7.19
CA ARG A 69 4.98 -20.59 7.81
C ARG A 69 4.42 -21.50 6.74
N SER A 70 5.27 -22.32 6.15
CA SER A 70 4.85 -23.48 5.37
C SER A 70 3.99 -24.33 6.29
N GLU A 71 2.68 -24.24 6.11
CA GLU A 71 1.74 -25.24 6.61
C GLU A 71 1.94 -26.48 5.74
N HIS A 72 2.91 -27.31 6.13
CA HIS A 72 2.84 -28.74 5.90
C HIS A 72 1.97 -29.31 7.01
N GLU A 73 0.71 -29.59 6.71
CA GLU A 73 0.00 -30.77 7.23
C GLU A 73 -1.18 -31.13 6.33
#